data_AF-A0A7S8MZT0-F1
#
_entry.id   AF-A0A7S8MZT0-F1
#
_cell.length_a   1.000
_cell.length_b   1.000
_cell.length_c   1.000
_cell.angle_alpha   90.00
_cell.angle_beta   90.00
_cell.angle_gamma   90.00
#
_symmetry.space_group_name_H-M   'P 1'
#
loop_
_entity.id
_entity.type
_entity.pdbx_description
1 polymer ?
#
loop_
_entity_poly.entity_id
_entity_poly.type
_entity_poly.pdbx_seq_one_letter_code
_entity_poly.pdbx_strand_id
1 'polypeptide(L)' 'MDTLIFGVLLTVALLIIFSKSRWLVIGSWAVGALAVLGLFAYHASDVLELSF' A
#
# COMPACT_ATOMS: atom_id res chain seq x y z
N MET A 1 -11.39 -0.45 4.80
CA MET A 1 -10.48 -0.21 3.66
C MET A 1 -9.03 -0.44 4.08
N ASP A 2 -8.64 0.00 5.26
CA ASP A 2 -7.25 -0.08 5.74
C ASP A 2 -6.73 -1.51 5.83
N THR A 3 -7.50 -2.45 6.37
CA THR A 3 -7.12 -3.88 6.45
C THR A 3 -6.81 -4.48 5.07
N LEU A 4 -7.55 -4.09 4.03
CA LEU A 4 -7.28 -4.55 2.65
C LEU A 4 -5.96 -3.96 2.14
N ILE A 5 -5.74 -2.66 2.37
CA ILE A 5 -4.50 -1.99 1.95
C ILE A 5 -3.29 -2.58 2.70
N PHE A 6 -3.42 -2.85 4.00
CA PHE A 6 -2.38 -3.54 4.76
C PHE A 6 -2.12 -4.97 4.26
N GLY A 7 -3.16 -5.70 3.85
CA GLY A 7 -3.01 -7.01 3.20
C GLY A 7 -2.23 -6.93 1.88
N VAL A 8 -2.47 -5.88 1.08
CA VAL A 8 -1.69 -5.61 -0.15
C VAL A 8 -0.24 -5.30 0.19
N LEU A 9 0.02 -4.42 1.16
CA LEU A 9 1.38 -4.07 1.59
C LEU A 9 2.15 -5.28 2.13
N LEU A 10 1.48 -6.15 2.90
CA LEU A 10 2.05 -7.41 3.37
C LEU A 10 2.41 -8.33 2.18
N THR A 11 1.50 -8.47 1.21
CA THR A 11 1.74 -9.29 0.01
C THR A 11 2.93 -8.77 -0.79
N VAL A 12 3.01 -7.44 -0.98
CA VAL A 12 4.15 -6.77 -1.61
C VAL A 12 5.46 -7.06 -0.87
N ALA A 13 5.47 -6.94 0.46
CA ALA A 13 6.65 -7.22 1.27
C ALA A 13 7.12 -8.67 1.11
N LEU A 14 6.19 -9.63 1.17
CA LEU A 14 6.50 -11.05 0.99
C LEU A 14 7.05 -11.33 -0.42
N LEU A 15 6.45 -10.73 -1.46
CA LEU A 15 6.95 -10.85 -2.83
C LEU A 15 8.37 -10.30 -2.98
N ILE A 16 8.68 -9.17 -2.34
CA ILE A 16 10.02 -8.58 -2.38
C ILE A 16 11.04 -9.46 -1.66
N ILE A 17 10.71 -10.00 -0.49
CA ILE A 17 11.63 -10.80 0.33
C ILE A 17 11.94 -12.15 -0.33
N PHE A 18 10.94 -12.82 -0.89
CA PHE A 18 11.08 -14.19 -1.39
C PHE A 18 11.35 -14.28 -2.90
N SER A 19 11.17 -13.20 -3.66
CA SER A 19 11.43 -13.21 -5.10
C SER A 19 12.92 -13.13 -5.41
N LYS A 20 13.39 -14.02 -6.29
CA LYS A 20 14.71 -13.93 -6.92
C LYS A 20 14.71 -13.11 -8.21
N SER A 21 13.52 -12.77 -8.73
CA SER A 21 13.37 -11.98 -9.95
C SER A 21 13.44 -10.49 -9.64
N ARG A 22 14.46 -9.83 -10.20
CA ARG A 22 14.67 -8.38 -10.05
C ARG A 22 13.48 -7.57 -10.56
N TRP A 23 12.86 -8.00 -11.65
CA TRP A 23 11.70 -7.33 -12.23
C TRP A 23 10.46 -7.41 -11.34
N LEU A 24 10.25 -8.55 -10.66
CA LEU A 24 9.17 -8.68 -9.70
C LEU A 24 9.38 -7.80 -8.47
N VAL A 25 10.62 -7.66 -7.99
CA VAL A 25 10.95 -6.78 -6.86
C VAL A 25 10.66 -5.32 -7.23
N ILE A 26 11.11 -4.87 -8.40
CA ILE A 26 10.90 -3.50 -8.88
C ILE A 26 9.40 -3.22 -9.08
N GLY A 27 8.68 -4.13 -9.73
CA GLY A 27 7.23 -4.01 -9.92
C GLY A 27 6.47 -3.96 -8.59
N SER A 28 6.84 -4.82 -7.63
CA SER A 28 6.23 -4.84 -6.29
C SER A 28 6.48 -3.54 -5.52
N TRP A 29 7.65 -2.92 -5.71
CA TRP A 29 7.95 -1.60 -5.15
C TRP A 29 6.99 -0.52 -5.66
N ALA A 30 6.72 -0.49 -6.97
CA ALA A 30 5.78 0.46 -7.56
C ALA A 30 4.34 0.24 -7.03
N VAL A 31 3.91 -1.02 -6.93
CA VAL A 31 2.60 -1.39 -6.37
C VAL A 31 2.49 -0.95 -4.90
N GLY A 32 3.54 -1.18 -4.10
CA GLY A 32 3.59 -0.74 -2.70
C GLY A 32 3.49 0.79 -2.55
N ALA A 33 4.22 1.54 -3.38
CA ALA A 33 4.16 3.00 -3.37
C ALA A 33 2.75 3.52 -3.70
N LEU A 34 2.09 2.93 -4.71
CA LEU A 34 0.70 3.29 -5.06
C LEU A 34 -0.29 2.94 -3.95
N ALA A 35 -0.12 1.81 -3.27
CA ALA A 35 -0.96 1.42 -2.15
C ALA A 35 -0.84 2.41 -0.97
N VAL A 36 0.37 2.88 -0.66
CA VAL A 36 0.60 3.90 0.38
C VAL A 36 -0.01 5.24 -0.03
N LEU A 37 0.17 5.67 -1.28
CA LEU A 37 -0.44 6.91 -1.78
C LEU A 37 -1.97 6.83 -1.75
N GLY A 38 -2.54 5.68 -2.11
CA GLY A 38 -3.98 5.45 -2.02
C GLY A 38 -4.50 5.52 -0.59
N LEU A 39 -3.77 4.97 0.38
CA LEU A 39 -4.11 5.08 1.80
C LEU A 39 -4.08 6.54 2.27
N PHE A 40 -3.05 7.28 1.88
CA PHE A 40 -2.91 8.68 2.24
C PHE A 40 -4.03 9.53 1.63
N ALA A 41 -4.36 9.30 0.35
CA ALA A 41 -5.47 9.97 -0.31
C ALA A 41 -6.81 9.63 0.35
N TYR A 42 -7.04 8.35 0.66
CA TYR A 42 -8.25 7.90 1.35
C TYR A 42 -8.43 8.60 2.70
N HIS A 43 -7.39 8.63 3.54
CA HIS A 43 -7.43 9.31 4.83
C HIS A 43 -7.42 10.84 4.75
N ALA A 44 -6.83 11.42 3.71
CA ALA A 44 -6.89 12.86 3.47
C ALA A 44 -8.28 13.31 2.99
N SER A 45 -9.02 12.42 2.34
CA SER A 45 -10.40 12.64 1.89
C SER A 45 -11.46 12.26 2.92
N ASP A 46 -11.12 11.37 3.87
CA ASP A 46 -11.93 11.12 5.05
C ASP A 46 -11.86 12.39 5.91
N VAL A 47 -12.82 13.28 5.68
CA VAL A 47 -13.06 14.44 6.52
C VAL A 47 -13.35 13.88 7.91
N LEU A 48 -12.38 13.97 8.81
CA LEU A 48 -12.66 13.95 10.23
C LEU A 48 -13.75 15.00 10.42
N GLU A 49 -15.01 14.59 10.63
CA GLU A 49 -16.06 15.50 11.07
C GLU A 49 -15.61 16.01 12.44
N LEU A 50 -14.81 17.07 12.41
CA LEU A 50 -14.54 17.96 13.53
C LEU A 50 -15.85 18.70 13.80
N SER A 51 -16.86 17.96 14.23
CA SER A 51 -18.02 18.52 14.91
C SER A 51 -17.51 19.03 16.25
N PHE A 52 -17.17 20.32 16.26
CA PHE A 52 -17.07 21.11 17.48
C PHE A 52 -18.47 21.62 17.86
#